data_AF-D6RL36-F1
#
_entry.id   AF-D6RL36-F1
#
_cell.length_a   1.000
_cell.length_b   1.000
_cell.length_c   1.000
_cell.angle_alpha   90.00
_cell.angle_beta   90.00
_cell.angle_gamma   90.00
#
_symmetry.space_group_name_H-M   'P 1'
#
loop_
_entity.id
_entity.type
_entity.pdbx_description
1 polymer ?
#
loop_
_entity_poly.entity_id
_entity_poly.type
_entity_poly.pdbx_seq_one_letter_code
_entity_poly.pdbx_strand_id
1 'polypeptide(L)'
;MSIEQEASGGKDIGCPLNGCDIPVDITFRSIDGVDLGFHTSHLETYADSFPASDMVVDDGEPVPLTEKGSTLQWLFQMMHKRKYDTPDLSSERLEKVLELAEAAEKYLVFHVLEICRLQAKIRWSESPLAVLCYAVKHGYLDLADTAAPETVTMPIADVECIIRENQRLHLAWHCYERAWREVAELAVTAPEPYINAKRKKHSCPGRDSYFTQTLSNLPRTAGATIQLLIRLLESIDTAYFGGICSEGIPSSKHVDAQIFAEYRDHSQRKGLRRLNSGAEGERCGCVAPQHTYISRRSADAFTHPSLAETDIPTILFQTMAECPVKGCSLPIDLTLLSSDGVRIGAHKSNLELYTDGFPTSDSVSDSEGLVELTEDGETLKLLMHFCHKHKYPNVTGLSTDRLLKLAEAAEKYIAEIGIIACSTALRYRAEETPIEILAYAAKYNHPHIADVAAPLTIHLPVSRVDEAAGSPRSQLTALWFRYREGYEGVIRAATVCPAMISYIRTGKFNVGIEHVCTTGAGEYFPKTLSKIPRGNNELCRAIVDNRLPGQANFADEYEQELQACGKCRERANTWHNNVRSALEMVPKFSSLMG
;
A
#
# COMPACT_ATOMS: atom_id res chain seq x y z
N MET A 1 29.57 -63.93 -13.04
CA MET A 1 28.89 -62.90 -12.23
C MET A 1 28.32 -61.89 -13.20
N SER A 2 27.05 -62.02 -13.54
CA SER A 2 26.34 -61.01 -14.31
C SER A 2 25.96 -59.89 -13.34
N ILE A 3 26.34 -58.65 -13.63
CA ILE A 3 25.82 -57.50 -12.90
C ILE A 3 24.47 -57.22 -13.57
N GLU A 4 23.40 -57.64 -12.92
CA GLU A 4 22.06 -57.23 -13.30
C GLU A 4 21.95 -55.72 -13.00
N GLN A 5 21.80 -54.92 -14.06
CA GLN A 5 21.37 -53.53 -13.89
C GLN A 5 19.93 -53.58 -13.39
N GLU A 6 19.74 -53.35 -12.10
CA GLU A 6 18.43 -53.03 -11.55
C GLU A 6 17.94 -51.77 -12.26
N ALA A 7 17.02 -51.94 -13.21
CA ALA A 7 16.32 -50.84 -13.83
C ALA A 7 15.56 -50.11 -12.72
N SER A 8 16.09 -48.95 -12.30
CA SER A 8 15.47 -48.16 -11.25
C SER A 8 14.01 -47.88 -11.63
N GLY A 9 13.09 -48.35 -10.79
CA GLY A 9 11.67 -48.09 -10.98
C GLY A 9 11.44 -46.60 -10.83
N GLY A 10 11.43 -45.88 -11.96
CA GLY A 10 11.20 -44.45 -12.02
C GLY A 10 9.93 -44.12 -11.26
N LYS A 11 10.09 -43.46 -10.11
CA LYS A 11 8.97 -42.92 -9.36
C LYS A 11 8.41 -41.81 -10.25
N ASP A 12 7.14 -41.92 -10.61
CA ASP A 12 6.47 -40.90 -11.43
C ASP A 12 6.41 -39.58 -10.64
N ILE A 13 7.22 -38.60 -11.06
CA ILE A 13 7.34 -37.29 -10.38
C ILE A 13 6.36 -36.34 -11.05
N GLY A 14 5.15 -36.27 -10.49
CA GLY A 14 4.12 -35.36 -10.96
C GLY A 14 4.46 -33.88 -10.77
N CYS A 15 3.74 -33.03 -11.50
CA CYS A 15 3.79 -31.58 -11.36
C CYS A 15 3.33 -31.12 -9.95
N PRO A 16 3.94 -30.07 -9.36
CA PRO A 16 3.54 -29.52 -8.05
C PRO A 16 2.15 -28.87 -8.03
N LEU A 17 1.50 -28.66 -9.17
CA LEU A 17 0.13 -28.17 -9.26
C LEU A 17 -0.86 -29.36 -9.30
N ASN A 18 -1.77 -29.41 -8.33
CA ASN A 18 -2.81 -30.44 -8.28
C ASN A 18 -3.74 -30.35 -9.50
N GLY A 19 -3.94 -31.47 -10.19
CA GLY A 19 -4.77 -31.50 -11.41
C GLY A 19 -4.16 -30.71 -12.57
N CYS A 20 -2.83 -30.67 -12.70
CA CYS A 20 -2.17 -30.34 -13.95
C CYS A 20 -2.17 -31.58 -14.86
N ASP A 21 -2.74 -31.45 -16.05
CA ASP A 21 -2.81 -32.52 -17.06
C ASP A 21 -1.70 -32.41 -18.13
N ILE A 22 -0.80 -31.42 -17.99
CA ILE A 22 0.34 -31.23 -18.88
C ILE A 22 1.40 -32.29 -18.53
N PRO A 23 1.99 -33.01 -19.50
CA PRO A 23 3.08 -33.95 -19.23
C PRO A 23 4.28 -33.24 -18.58
N VAL A 24 4.86 -33.87 -17.55
CA VAL A 24 6.15 -33.46 -17.01
C VAL A 24 7.24 -33.86 -18.01
N ASP A 25 8.05 -32.89 -18.42
CA ASP A 25 9.14 -33.03 -19.41
C ASP A 25 10.51 -32.58 -18.87
N ILE A 26 10.55 -32.11 -17.61
CA ILE A 26 11.77 -31.75 -16.89
C ILE A 26 11.58 -32.01 -15.40
N THR A 27 12.63 -32.50 -14.73
CA THR A 27 12.67 -32.66 -13.27
C THR A 27 13.73 -31.77 -12.66
N PHE A 28 13.38 -31.07 -11.57
CA PHE A 28 14.30 -30.26 -10.77
C PHE A 28 14.55 -30.91 -9.41
N ARG A 29 15.79 -30.85 -8.91
CA ARG A 29 16.15 -31.28 -7.55
C ARG A 29 16.49 -30.07 -6.69
N SER A 30 15.76 -29.89 -5.60
CA SER A 30 16.00 -28.80 -4.64
C SER A 30 17.24 -29.05 -3.77
N ILE A 31 17.70 -28.01 -3.05
CA ILE A 31 18.84 -28.10 -2.13
C ILE A 31 18.58 -29.04 -0.94
N ASP A 32 17.31 -29.21 -0.55
CA ASP A 32 16.85 -30.16 0.47
C ASP A 32 16.48 -31.54 -0.10
N GLY A 33 16.84 -31.83 -1.35
CA GLY A 33 16.75 -33.15 -1.96
C GLY A 33 15.34 -33.57 -2.39
N VAL A 34 14.44 -32.61 -2.61
CA VAL A 34 13.08 -32.82 -3.11
C VAL A 34 13.11 -32.72 -4.63
N ASP A 35 12.66 -33.76 -5.31
CA ASP A 35 12.50 -33.76 -6.77
C ASP A 35 11.10 -33.24 -7.14
N LEU A 36 11.05 -32.35 -8.14
CA LEU A 36 9.87 -31.62 -8.58
C LEU A 36 9.77 -31.68 -10.11
N GLY A 37 8.69 -32.26 -10.63
CA GLY A 37 8.40 -32.30 -12.07
C GLY A 37 7.83 -30.96 -12.53
N PHE A 38 8.17 -30.51 -13.75
CA PHE A 38 7.64 -29.27 -14.32
C PHE A 38 7.51 -29.36 -15.85
N HIS A 39 7.22 -28.23 -16.49
CA HIS A 39 6.92 -28.11 -17.92
C HIS A 39 7.85 -27.08 -18.58
N THR A 40 8.66 -27.48 -19.57
CA THR A 40 9.62 -26.58 -20.25
C THR A 40 8.93 -25.39 -20.92
N SER A 41 7.73 -25.59 -21.49
CA SER A 41 6.91 -24.55 -22.10
C SER A 41 6.52 -23.42 -21.14
N HIS A 42 6.29 -23.72 -19.86
CA HIS A 42 6.03 -22.72 -18.83
C HIS A 42 7.32 -21.98 -18.43
N LEU A 43 8.48 -22.64 -18.41
CA LEU A 43 9.76 -21.97 -18.18
C LEU A 43 10.05 -20.95 -19.28
N GLU A 44 9.92 -21.36 -20.55
CA GLU A 44 10.13 -20.50 -21.72
C GLU A 44 9.18 -19.28 -21.71
N THR A 45 7.92 -19.49 -21.33
CA THR A 45 6.91 -18.43 -21.19
C THR A 45 7.27 -17.42 -20.09
N TYR A 46 7.68 -17.88 -18.91
CA TYR A 46 7.67 -17.04 -17.69
C TYR A 46 9.04 -16.69 -17.10
N ALA A 47 10.11 -17.40 -17.46
CA ALA A 47 11.44 -17.24 -16.87
C ALA A 47 12.49 -16.96 -17.95
N ASP A 48 13.32 -15.93 -17.77
CA ASP A 48 14.39 -15.58 -18.74
C ASP A 48 15.75 -16.23 -18.41
N SER A 49 15.87 -16.93 -17.28
CA SER A 49 17.12 -17.59 -16.88
C SER A 49 17.33 -18.98 -17.47
N PHE A 50 16.27 -19.59 -18.02
CA PHE A 50 16.30 -20.97 -18.53
C PHE A 50 16.54 -20.98 -20.04
N PRO A 51 17.22 -22.02 -20.58
CA PRO A 51 17.31 -22.22 -22.02
C PRO A 51 15.92 -22.43 -22.63
N ALA A 52 15.77 -22.13 -23.92
CA ALA A 52 14.57 -22.43 -24.69
C ALA A 52 14.30 -23.94 -24.72
N SER A 53 13.02 -24.34 -24.87
CA SER A 53 12.60 -25.73 -24.78
C SER A 53 13.28 -26.65 -25.81
N ASP A 54 13.62 -26.12 -26.99
CA ASP A 54 14.33 -26.83 -28.06
C ASP A 54 15.82 -27.11 -27.77
N MET A 55 16.40 -26.44 -26.77
CA MET A 55 17.79 -26.61 -26.33
C MET A 55 17.96 -27.58 -25.16
N VAL A 56 16.86 -27.98 -24.50
CA VAL A 56 16.91 -28.90 -23.35
C VAL A 56 16.92 -30.35 -23.84
N VAL A 57 18.02 -31.05 -23.59
CA VAL A 57 18.09 -32.51 -23.74
C VAL A 57 17.80 -33.11 -22.37
N ASP A 58 16.64 -33.74 -22.22
CA ASP A 58 16.35 -34.57 -21.04
C ASP A 58 17.18 -35.86 -21.10
N ASP A 59 18.18 -35.97 -20.23
CA ASP A 59 18.97 -37.18 -20.00
C ASP A 59 18.41 -38.02 -18.83
N GLY A 60 17.32 -37.57 -18.20
CA GLY A 60 16.70 -38.17 -17.03
C GLY A 60 17.36 -37.79 -15.70
N GLU A 61 18.40 -36.95 -15.67
CA GLU A 61 19.01 -36.47 -14.43
C GLU A 61 18.31 -35.18 -13.92
N PRO A 62 17.79 -35.16 -12.67
CA PRO A 62 17.16 -33.97 -12.11
C PRO A 62 18.10 -32.75 -12.02
N VAL A 63 17.68 -31.64 -12.63
CA VAL A 63 18.45 -30.39 -12.68
C VAL A 63 18.56 -29.78 -11.27
N PRO A 64 19.77 -29.61 -10.71
CA PRO A 64 19.93 -29.15 -9.33
C PRO A 64 19.73 -27.63 -9.19
N LEU A 65 18.84 -27.24 -8.28
CA LEU A 65 18.55 -25.85 -7.91
C LEU A 65 18.96 -25.60 -6.44
N THR A 66 19.25 -24.35 -6.07
CA THR A 66 19.81 -24.00 -4.74
C THR A 66 18.75 -23.63 -3.71
N GLU A 67 17.49 -23.61 -4.13
CA GLU A 67 16.33 -23.20 -3.37
C GLU A 67 15.70 -24.44 -2.70
N LYS A 68 14.98 -24.22 -1.59
CA LYS A 68 14.22 -25.29 -0.91
C LYS A 68 13.06 -25.74 -1.79
N GLY A 69 12.69 -27.02 -1.72
CA GLY A 69 11.60 -27.60 -2.49
C GLY A 69 10.28 -26.85 -2.29
N SER A 70 10.00 -26.38 -1.07
CA SER A 70 8.83 -25.56 -0.78
C SER A 70 8.83 -24.17 -1.44
N THR A 71 9.98 -23.58 -1.76
CA THR A 71 10.06 -22.31 -2.50
C THR A 71 9.87 -22.55 -3.99
N LEU A 72 10.49 -23.60 -4.53
CA LEU A 72 10.36 -23.99 -5.93
C LEU A 72 8.92 -24.43 -6.25
N GLN A 73 8.26 -25.16 -5.34
CA GLN A 73 6.85 -25.52 -5.45
C GLN A 73 5.96 -24.29 -5.64
N TRP A 74 6.16 -23.24 -4.83
CA TRP A 74 5.41 -21.98 -4.94
C TRP A 74 5.73 -21.23 -6.25
N LEU A 75 7.01 -21.14 -6.62
CA LEU A 75 7.44 -20.51 -7.86
C LEU A 75 6.78 -21.18 -9.09
N PHE A 76 6.85 -22.51 -9.13
CA PHE A 76 6.26 -23.33 -10.20
C PHE A 76 4.73 -23.26 -10.20
N GLN A 77 4.06 -23.24 -9.05
CA GLN A 77 2.60 -23.03 -8.99
C GLN A 77 2.20 -21.65 -9.55
N MET A 78 2.93 -20.59 -9.21
CA MET A 78 2.67 -19.24 -9.74
C MET A 78 3.02 -19.08 -11.23
N MET A 79 3.71 -20.03 -11.85
CA MET A 79 3.97 -20.06 -13.30
C MET A 79 2.87 -20.79 -14.10
N HIS A 80 1.81 -21.27 -13.45
CA HIS A 80 0.63 -21.81 -14.13
C HIS A 80 -0.47 -20.76 -14.28
N LYS A 81 -1.05 -20.64 -15.48
CA LYS A 81 -2.20 -19.76 -15.79
C LYS A 81 -3.50 -20.30 -15.18
N ARG A 82 -3.68 -20.15 -13.87
CA ARG A 82 -4.93 -20.51 -13.19
C ARG A 82 -5.28 -19.49 -12.11
N LYS A 83 -6.14 -18.54 -12.47
CA LYS A 83 -6.74 -17.47 -11.63
C LYS A 83 -7.08 -17.88 -10.19
N TYR A 84 -7.53 -19.13 -9.97
CA TYR A 84 -8.00 -19.60 -8.65
C TYR A 84 -7.06 -20.57 -7.93
N ASP A 85 -6.01 -21.08 -8.60
CA ASP A 85 -5.02 -22.00 -7.99
C ASP A 85 -3.72 -21.28 -7.59
N THR A 86 -3.62 -19.96 -7.83
CA THR A 86 -2.44 -19.16 -7.48
C THR A 86 -2.34 -18.98 -5.96
N PRO A 87 -1.21 -19.33 -5.31
CA PRO A 87 -1.06 -19.23 -3.85
C PRO A 87 -1.25 -17.81 -3.27
N ASP A 88 -2.03 -17.67 -2.20
CA ASP A 88 -2.25 -16.38 -1.51
C ASP A 88 -1.06 -15.99 -0.62
N LEU A 89 -0.13 -15.23 -1.20
CA LEU A 89 1.03 -14.63 -0.51
C LEU A 89 0.65 -13.66 0.62
N SER A 90 -0.60 -13.17 0.71
CA SER A 90 -1.01 -12.24 1.77
C SER A 90 -1.23 -12.92 3.13
N SER A 91 -1.50 -14.23 3.13
CA SER A 91 -1.65 -15.02 4.36
C SER A 91 -0.35 -15.67 4.83
N GLU A 92 0.66 -15.75 3.97
CA GLU A 92 1.96 -16.36 4.27
C GLU A 92 2.86 -15.50 5.14
N ARG A 93 3.92 -16.10 5.68
CA ARG A 93 4.97 -15.36 6.40
C ARG A 93 5.82 -14.52 5.44
N LEU A 94 6.13 -13.28 5.81
CA LEU A 94 6.96 -12.38 5.00
C LEU A 94 8.34 -12.99 4.67
N GLU A 95 8.94 -13.76 5.58
CA GLU A 95 10.19 -14.48 5.28
C GLU A 95 10.03 -15.44 4.08
N LYS A 96 8.89 -16.11 3.96
CA LYS A 96 8.63 -17.04 2.86
C LYS A 96 8.39 -16.32 1.54
N VAL A 97 7.71 -15.16 1.60
CA VAL A 97 7.54 -14.26 0.45
C VAL A 97 8.91 -13.76 -0.05
N LEU A 98 9.84 -13.42 0.86
CA LEU A 98 11.20 -13.00 0.50
C LEU A 98 12.06 -14.17 -0.02
N GLU A 99 11.93 -15.40 0.52
CA GLU A 99 12.55 -16.60 -0.08
C GLU A 99 12.08 -16.81 -1.53
N LEU A 100 10.79 -16.63 -1.80
CA LEU A 100 10.21 -16.74 -3.14
C LEU A 100 10.65 -15.60 -4.05
N ALA A 101 10.77 -14.37 -3.52
CA ALA A 101 11.29 -13.23 -4.24
C ALA A 101 12.73 -13.47 -4.73
N GLU A 102 13.61 -13.98 -3.85
CA GLU A 102 14.99 -14.30 -4.19
C GLU A 102 15.09 -15.39 -5.28
N ALA A 103 14.22 -16.40 -5.24
CA ALA A 103 14.12 -17.39 -6.30
C ALA A 103 13.66 -16.75 -7.62
N ALA A 104 12.61 -15.92 -7.58
CA ALA A 104 12.09 -15.23 -8.76
C ALA A 104 13.09 -14.21 -9.35
N GLU A 105 13.96 -13.59 -8.55
CA GLU A 105 15.04 -12.70 -9.02
C GLU A 105 16.08 -13.50 -9.80
N LYS A 106 16.55 -14.60 -9.20
CA LYS A 106 17.51 -15.52 -9.80
C LYS A 106 17.00 -16.11 -11.11
N TYR A 107 15.72 -16.44 -11.17
CA TYR A 107 15.08 -17.08 -12.32
C TYR A 107 14.41 -16.10 -13.30
N LEU A 108 14.48 -14.80 -13.03
CA LEU A 108 13.85 -13.73 -13.82
C LEU A 108 12.35 -13.97 -14.08
N VAL A 109 11.63 -14.45 -13.06
CA VAL A 109 10.18 -14.71 -13.11
C VAL A 109 9.45 -13.42 -12.73
N PHE A 110 9.36 -12.50 -13.69
CA PHE A 110 9.00 -11.09 -13.45
C PHE A 110 7.66 -10.86 -12.73
N HIS A 111 6.68 -11.77 -12.86
CA HIS A 111 5.37 -11.55 -12.27
C HIS A 111 5.36 -11.93 -10.79
N VAL A 112 5.99 -13.06 -10.45
CA VAL A 112 6.26 -13.44 -9.06
C VAL A 112 7.13 -12.36 -8.39
N LEU A 113 8.09 -11.78 -9.11
CA LEU A 113 8.88 -10.65 -8.63
C LEU A 113 8.05 -9.44 -8.21
N GLU A 114 7.20 -8.91 -9.10
CA GLU A 114 6.42 -7.71 -8.77
C GLU A 114 5.37 -8.01 -7.68
N ILE A 115 4.78 -9.21 -7.65
CA ILE A 115 3.85 -9.62 -6.58
C ILE A 115 4.58 -9.71 -5.23
N CYS A 116 5.75 -10.38 -5.16
CA CYS A 116 6.53 -10.47 -3.93
C CYS A 116 7.07 -9.11 -3.47
N ARG A 117 7.52 -8.26 -4.41
CA ARG A 117 7.96 -6.88 -4.11
C ARG A 117 6.80 -6.03 -3.58
N LEU A 118 5.61 -6.16 -4.15
CA LEU A 118 4.40 -5.50 -3.68
C LEU A 118 4.08 -5.93 -2.24
N GLN A 119 4.03 -7.23 -1.98
CA GLN A 119 3.85 -7.78 -0.62
C GLN A 119 4.92 -7.26 0.35
N ALA A 120 6.20 -7.27 -0.03
CA ALA A 120 7.29 -6.74 0.80
C ALA A 120 7.16 -5.24 1.07
N LYS A 121 6.67 -4.44 0.10
CA LYS A 121 6.43 -3.00 0.24
C LYS A 121 5.26 -2.67 1.15
N ILE A 122 4.25 -3.53 1.19
CA ILE A 122 3.08 -3.38 2.03
C ILE A 122 3.38 -3.83 3.46
N ARG A 123 4.02 -4.98 3.61
CA ARG A 123 4.26 -5.68 4.88
C ARG A 123 5.60 -5.35 5.51
N TRP A 124 6.25 -4.29 5.01
CA TRP A 124 7.62 -3.90 5.36
C TRP A 124 7.86 -3.79 6.87
N SER A 125 6.87 -3.33 7.63
CA SER A 125 6.93 -3.17 9.09
C SER A 125 6.94 -4.49 9.87
N GLU A 126 6.59 -5.64 9.26
CA GLU A 126 6.72 -6.96 9.90
C GLU A 126 8.18 -7.38 10.08
N SER A 127 9.05 -6.99 9.12
CA SER A 127 10.48 -7.31 9.14
C SER A 127 11.30 -6.27 8.35
N PRO A 128 11.41 -5.03 8.83
CA PRO A 128 11.94 -3.91 8.06
C PRO A 128 13.40 -4.11 7.65
N LEU A 129 14.19 -4.81 8.48
CA LEU A 129 15.57 -5.14 8.17
C LEU A 129 15.71 -6.19 7.05
N ALA A 130 14.87 -7.22 7.02
CA ALA A 130 14.89 -8.22 5.96
C ALA A 130 14.46 -7.59 4.62
N VAL A 131 13.43 -6.73 4.66
CA VAL A 131 12.96 -5.99 3.49
C VAL A 131 14.00 -4.97 3.00
N LEU A 132 14.69 -4.26 3.89
CA LEU A 132 15.80 -3.37 3.53
C LEU A 132 16.95 -4.14 2.85
N CYS A 133 17.33 -5.30 3.38
CA CYS A 133 18.37 -6.14 2.78
C CYS A 133 18.01 -6.61 1.37
N TYR A 134 16.80 -7.15 1.19
CA TYR A 134 16.25 -7.54 -0.12
C TYR A 134 16.22 -6.35 -1.09
N ALA A 135 15.69 -5.21 -0.63
CA ALA A 135 15.54 -4.01 -1.43
C ALA A 135 16.88 -3.46 -1.92
N VAL A 136 17.90 -3.37 -1.06
CA VAL A 136 19.22 -2.86 -1.43
C VAL A 136 19.99 -3.86 -2.29
N LYS A 137 19.83 -5.17 -2.07
CA LYS A 137 20.46 -6.22 -2.89
C LYS A 137 20.02 -6.15 -4.35
N HIS A 138 18.73 -5.91 -4.59
CA HIS A 138 18.11 -5.91 -5.93
C HIS A 138 17.81 -4.50 -6.49
N GLY A 139 18.24 -3.45 -5.78
CA GLY A 139 18.16 -2.06 -6.26
C GLY A 139 16.77 -1.41 -6.17
N TYR A 140 15.87 -1.93 -5.35
CA TYR A 140 14.55 -1.36 -5.08
C TYR A 140 14.62 -0.18 -4.12
N LEU A 141 15.13 0.95 -4.59
CA LEU A 141 15.34 2.15 -3.77
C LEU A 141 14.04 2.63 -3.11
N ASP A 142 12.88 2.55 -3.77
CA ASP A 142 11.61 2.96 -3.17
C ASP A 142 11.19 2.09 -1.98
N LEU A 143 11.55 0.80 -2.01
CA LEU A 143 11.34 -0.14 -0.91
C LEU A 143 12.38 0.04 0.21
N ALA A 144 13.63 0.33 -0.15
CA ALA A 144 14.69 0.62 0.80
C ALA A 144 14.42 1.92 1.58
N ASP A 145 14.00 2.99 0.89
CA ASP A 145 13.62 4.27 1.49
C ASP A 145 12.41 4.11 2.44
N THR A 146 11.46 3.22 2.11
CA THR A 146 10.32 2.87 2.97
C THR A 146 10.75 2.11 4.23
N ALA A 147 11.64 1.11 4.09
CA ALA A 147 11.99 0.21 5.18
C ALA A 147 13.11 0.72 6.10
N ALA A 148 14.03 1.54 5.58
CA ALA A 148 15.20 2.02 6.33
C ALA A 148 14.87 2.78 7.63
N PRO A 149 13.86 3.68 7.71
CA PRO A 149 13.54 4.45 8.92
C PRO A 149 13.37 3.58 10.18
N GLU A 150 12.57 2.52 10.12
CA GLU A 150 12.31 1.65 11.28
C GLU A 150 13.58 0.93 11.77
N THR A 151 14.46 0.54 10.84
CA THR A 151 15.72 -0.16 11.17
C THR A 151 16.68 0.68 12.02
N VAL A 152 16.62 2.02 11.94
CA VAL A 152 17.44 2.96 12.73
C VAL A 152 17.26 2.75 14.24
N THR A 153 16.11 2.23 14.65
CA THR A 153 15.75 2.07 16.07
C THR A 153 15.97 0.66 16.61
N MET A 154 16.38 -0.28 15.75
CA MET A 154 16.73 -1.64 16.13
C MET A 154 18.07 -1.71 16.90
N PRO A 155 18.31 -2.75 17.70
CA PRO A 155 19.62 -2.96 18.33
C PRO A 155 20.71 -3.15 17.28
N ILE A 156 21.78 -2.36 17.38
CA ILE A 156 22.86 -2.34 16.38
C ILE A 156 23.48 -3.74 16.16
N ALA A 157 23.55 -4.58 17.19
CA ALA A 157 24.06 -5.94 17.09
C ALA A 157 23.22 -6.85 16.18
N ASP A 158 21.90 -6.66 16.14
CA ASP A 158 20.98 -7.44 15.30
C ASP A 158 21.11 -6.98 13.84
N VAL A 159 21.18 -5.66 13.63
CA VAL A 159 21.38 -5.05 12.31
C VAL A 159 22.74 -5.45 11.72
N GLU A 160 23.82 -5.33 12.51
CA GLU A 160 25.17 -5.76 12.14
C GLU A 160 25.35 -7.28 12.02
N CYS A 161 24.43 -8.10 12.54
CA CYS A 161 24.43 -9.55 12.30
C CYS A 161 24.02 -9.85 10.86
N ILE A 162 22.97 -9.17 10.38
CA ILE A 162 22.33 -9.44 9.09
C ILE A 162 23.02 -8.71 7.94
N ILE A 163 23.40 -7.43 8.09
CA ILE A 163 23.98 -6.66 6.97
C ILE A 163 25.49 -6.89 6.78
N ARG A 164 26.13 -7.70 7.62
CA ARG A 164 27.60 -7.89 7.64
C ARG A 164 28.18 -8.36 6.31
N GLU A 165 27.45 -9.22 5.63
CA GLU A 165 27.86 -9.82 4.35
C GLU A 165 27.88 -8.78 3.22
N ASN A 166 27.14 -7.68 3.37
CA ASN A 166 27.10 -6.58 2.42
C ASN A 166 27.74 -5.31 3.03
N GLN A 167 29.07 -5.22 2.94
CA GLN A 167 29.85 -4.08 3.46
C GLN A 167 29.36 -2.71 2.95
N ARG A 168 28.79 -2.63 1.74
CA ARG A 168 28.23 -1.38 1.19
C ARG A 168 26.94 -0.98 1.91
N LEU A 169 26.02 -1.93 2.11
CA LEU A 169 24.81 -1.72 2.90
C LEU A 169 25.17 -1.36 4.34
N HIS A 170 26.12 -2.06 4.96
CA HIS A 170 26.62 -1.75 6.29
C HIS A 170 27.07 -0.28 6.43
N LEU A 171 27.95 0.19 5.54
CA LEU A 171 28.41 1.58 5.57
C LEU A 171 27.29 2.60 5.28
N ALA A 172 26.41 2.32 4.30
CA ALA A 172 25.29 3.19 3.97
C ALA A 172 24.30 3.32 5.14
N TRP A 173 23.96 2.19 5.78
CA TRP A 173 23.07 2.14 6.94
C TRP A 173 23.66 2.89 8.15
N HIS A 174 24.95 2.69 8.46
CA HIS A 174 25.62 3.45 9.54
C HIS A 174 25.62 4.97 9.27
N CYS A 175 25.81 5.40 8.02
CA CYS A 175 25.67 6.82 7.66
C CYS A 175 24.24 7.35 7.82
N TYR A 176 23.24 6.54 7.47
CA TYR A 176 21.82 6.88 7.57
C TYR A 176 21.35 6.94 9.04
N GLU A 177 21.69 5.93 9.84
CA GLU A 177 21.43 5.85 11.28
C GLU A 177 22.01 7.06 12.01
N ARG A 178 23.27 7.41 11.69
CA ARG A 178 23.93 8.58 12.26
C ARG A 178 23.22 9.88 11.90
N ALA A 179 22.76 10.04 10.66
CA ALA A 179 22.02 11.25 10.25
C ALA A 179 20.73 11.40 11.07
N TRP A 180 20.00 10.30 11.30
CA TRP A 180 18.83 10.29 12.19
C TRP A 180 19.17 10.59 13.65
N ARG A 181 20.31 10.14 14.17
CA ARG A 181 20.80 10.54 15.50
C ARG A 181 21.10 12.03 15.58
N GLU A 182 21.75 12.61 14.56
CA GLU A 182 22.04 14.05 14.48
C GLU A 182 20.73 14.87 14.44
N VAL A 183 19.71 14.41 13.72
CA VAL A 183 18.36 15.02 13.70
C VAL A 183 17.67 14.90 15.07
N ALA A 184 17.73 13.74 15.72
CA ALA A 184 17.13 13.53 17.04
C ALA A 184 17.83 14.35 18.14
N GLU A 185 19.16 14.49 18.10
CA GLU A 185 19.92 15.38 18.98
C GLU A 185 19.55 16.84 18.75
N LEU A 186 19.38 17.27 17.49
CA LEU A 186 18.90 18.61 17.16
C LEU A 186 17.49 18.86 17.67
N ALA A 187 16.57 17.88 17.57
CA ALA A 187 15.19 17.99 18.03
C ALA A 187 15.06 18.16 19.56
N VAL A 188 15.98 17.57 20.33
CA VAL A 188 16.03 17.77 21.80
C VAL A 188 16.89 18.96 22.23
N THR A 189 17.66 19.55 21.31
CA THR A 189 18.52 20.71 21.60
C THR A 189 17.72 22.01 21.60
N ALA A 190 17.97 22.86 22.61
CA ALA A 190 17.34 24.18 22.67
C ALA A 190 17.71 25.03 21.44
N PRO A 191 16.73 25.46 20.62
CA PRO A 191 17.03 26.30 19.46
C PRO A 191 17.66 27.61 19.94
N GLU A 192 18.74 28.06 19.28
CA GLU A 192 19.47 29.25 19.75
C GLU A 192 18.52 30.47 19.89
N PRO A 193 18.73 31.35 20.89
CA PRO A 193 17.90 32.54 21.06
C PRO A 193 17.94 33.39 19.79
N TYR A 194 16.77 33.72 19.21
CA TYR A 194 16.69 34.51 17.98
C TYR A 194 17.55 35.78 18.09
N ILE A 195 18.54 35.89 17.20
CA ILE A 195 19.42 37.05 17.10
C ILE A 195 18.83 37.96 16.03
N ASN A 196 18.35 39.14 16.43
CA ASN A 196 17.79 40.09 15.47
C ASN A 196 18.88 40.71 14.58
N ALA A 197 18.48 41.43 13.52
CA ALA A 197 19.40 42.09 12.58
C ALA A 197 20.41 43.05 13.23
N LYS A 198 20.15 43.52 14.47
CA LYS A 198 21.06 44.37 15.27
C LYS A 198 21.98 43.56 16.20
N ARG A 199 22.12 42.25 15.97
CA ARG A 199 22.87 41.27 16.77
C ARG A 199 22.46 41.20 18.25
N LYS A 200 21.27 41.69 18.62
CA LYS A 200 20.74 41.56 19.98
C LYS A 200 19.95 40.25 20.09
N LYS A 201 20.31 39.42 21.08
CA LYS A 201 19.51 38.26 21.47
C LYS A 201 18.14 38.74 21.93
N HIS A 202 17.08 38.23 21.30
CA HIS A 202 15.72 38.47 21.73
C HIS A 202 15.40 37.53 22.91
N SER A 203 15.06 38.10 24.06
CA SER A 203 14.48 37.37 25.18
C SER A 203 12.96 37.43 25.05
N CYS A 204 12.34 36.31 24.69
CA CYS A 204 10.89 36.14 24.74
C CYS A 204 10.55 35.44 26.06
N PRO A 205 9.79 36.06 26.99
CA PRO A 205 9.46 35.46 28.28
C PRO A 205 8.76 34.09 28.19
N GLY A 206 8.05 33.82 27.09
CA GLY A 206 7.38 32.53 26.85
C GLY A 206 8.27 31.44 26.23
N ARG A 207 9.46 31.77 25.70
CA ARG A 207 10.31 30.81 24.95
C ARG A 207 10.71 29.61 25.80
N ASP A 208 11.17 29.87 27.02
CA ASP A 208 11.73 28.82 27.86
C ASP A 208 10.61 27.93 28.44
N SER A 209 9.43 28.50 28.69
CA SER A 209 8.23 27.75 29.08
C SER A 209 7.71 26.89 27.93
N TYR A 210 7.59 27.44 26.72
CA TYR A 210 7.19 26.70 25.52
C TYR A 210 8.17 25.55 25.25
N PHE A 211 9.47 25.83 25.24
CA PHE A 211 10.47 24.81 24.95
C PHE A 211 10.54 23.72 26.03
N THR A 212 10.44 24.08 27.31
CA THR A 212 10.32 23.09 28.41
C THR A 212 9.08 22.20 28.22
N GLN A 213 7.95 22.78 27.80
CA GLN A 213 6.73 22.03 27.52
C GLN A 213 6.89 21.11 26.30
N THR A 214 7.44 21.60 25.19
CA THR A 214 7.72 20.81 23.98
C THR A 214 8.68 19.65 24.30
N LEU A 215 9.77 19.89 25.02
CA LEU A 215 10.67 18.83 25.46
C LEU A 215 10.01 17.83 26.41
N SER A 216 9.12 18.29 27.30
CA SER A 216 8.39 17.38 28.21
C SER A 216 7.43 16.43 27.49
N ASN A 217 7.02 16.78 26.27
CA ASN A 217 6.21 15.96 25.38
C ASN A 217 7.05 15.03 24.48
N LEU A 218 8.37 15.25 24.35
CA LEU A 218 9.23 14.36 23.59
C LEU A 218 9.56 13.09 24.39
N PRO A 219 9.73 11.94 23.73
CA PRO A 219 10.19 10.72 24.38
C PRO A 219 11.58 10.87 25.02
N ARG A 220 11.82 10.14 26.12
CA ARG A 220 13.06 10.26 26.91
C ARG A 220 14.27 9.53 26.32
N THR A 221 14.11 8.77 25.24
CA THR A 221 15.19 8.00 24.60
C THR A 221 15.32 8.41 23.14
N ALA A 222 16.55 8.50 22.63
CA ALA A 222 16.80 8.89 21.24
C ALA A 222 16.04 8.02 20.24
N GLY A 223 15.98 6.69 20.45
CA GLY A 223 15.21 5.78 19.60
C GLY A 223 13.71 6.08 19.58
N ALA A 224 13.11 6.40 20.74
CA ALA A 224 11.69 6.77 20.78
C ALA A 224 11.43 8.16 20.18
N THR A 225 12.37 9.10 20.27
CA THR A 225 12.31 10.39 19.56
C THR A 225 12.41 10.20 18.05
N ILE A 226 13.30 9.32 17.57
CA ILE A 226 13.40 8.95 16.14
C ILE A 226 12.07 8.34 15.67
N GLN A 227 11.51 7.37 16.40
CA GLN A 227 10.18 6.80 16.13
C GLN A 227 9.07 7.86 16.02
N LEU A 228 9.05 8.85 16.91
CA LEU A 228 8.09 9.95 16.83
C LEU A 228 8.31 10.81 15.58
N LEU A 229 9.57 11.11 15.23
CA LEU A 229 9.91 11.90 14.04
C LEU A 229 9.55 11.17 12.73
N ILE A 230 9.78 9.86 12.65
CA ILE A 230 9.39 9.02 11.50
C ILE A 230 7.87 9.13 11.28
N ARG A 231 7.06 8.85 12.31
CA ARG A 231 5.59 8.96 12.23
C ARG A 231 5.10 10.36 11.90
N LEU A 232 5.80 11.40 12.36
CA LEU A 232 5.47 12.77 12.00
C LEU A 232 5.72 13.03 10.50
N LEU A 233 6.80 12.53 9.91
CA LEU A 233 7.03 12.64 8.46
C LEU A 233 5.97 11.86 7.66
N GLU A 234 5.66 10.61 8.05
CA GLU A 234 4.58 9.82 7.43
C GLU A 234 3.22 10.54 7.47
N SER A 235 2.93 11.23 8.59
CA SER A 235 1.70 12.04 8.73
C SER A 235 1.70 13.31 7.87
N ILE A 236 2.88 13.85 7.54
CA ILE A 236 3.01 15.04 6.67
C ILE A 236 2.83 14.62 5.21
N ASP A 237 3.45 13.53 4.77
CA ASP A 237 3.29 13.03 3.41
C ASP A 237 1.83 12.65 3.12
N THR A 238 1.20 11.87 4.01
CA THR A 238 -0.22 11.50 3.87
C THR A 238 -1.15 12.72 3.84
N ALA A 239 -0.88 13.76 4.65
CA ALA A 239 -1.63 15.01 4.59
C ALA A 239 -1.42 15.80 3.29
N TYR A 240 -0.20 15.81 2.72
CA TYR A 240 0.12 16.51 1.47
C TYR A 240 -0.46 15.82 0.23
N PHE A 241 -0.54 14.49 0.21
CA PHE A 241 -1.20 13.75 -0.89
C PHE A 241 -2.73 13.72 -0.76
N GLY A 242 -3.28 13.96 0.43
CA GLY A 242 -4.72 13.89 0.71
C GLY A 242 -5.57 15.12 0.36
N GLY A 243 -5.00 16.26 -0.06
CA GLY A 243 -5.83 17.45 -0.29
C GLY A 243 -5.22 18.65 -1.06
N ILE A 244 -6.00 19.12 -2.04
CA ILE A 244 -5.94 20.43 -2.72
C ILE A 244 -4.93 20.55 -3.90
N CYS A 245 -5.48 20.30 -5.10
CA CYS A 245 -5.32 21.07 -6.34
C CYS A 245 -3.98 21.74 -6.70
N SER A 246 -3.33 21.16 -7.71
CA SER A 246 -3.03 21.82 -9.00
C SER A 246 -2.59 23.30 -8.99
N GLU A 247 -1.37 23.60 -8.52
CA GLU A 247 -0.50 24.61 -9.14
C GLU A 247 0.97 24.45 -8.67
N GLY A 248 1.80 23.80 -9.50
CA GLY A 248 3.26 24.05 -9.56
C GLY A 248 4.14 23.99 -8.31
N ILE A 249 3.89 23.12 -7.32
CA ILE A 249 4.79 22.93 -6.15
C ILE A 249 5.71 21.69 -6.35
N PRO A 250 7.00 21.73 -5.97
CA PRO A 250 7.94 20.62 -6.22
C PRO A 250 7.69 19.37 -5.36
N SER A 251 8.12 18.21 -5.84
CA SER A 251 7.98 16.92 -5.14
C SER A 251 8.83 16.80 -3.87
N SER A 252 8.54 15.82 -3.00
CA SER A 252 9.22 15.59 -1.70
C SER A 252 10.75 15.59 -1.80
N LYS A 253 11.31 15.06 -2.89
CA LYS A 253 12.76 15.10 -3.22
C LYS A 253 13.37 16.52 -3.16
N HIS A 254 12.57 17.58 -3.31
CA HIS A 254 13.00 18.96 -3.15
C HIS A 254 12.94 19.45 -1.70
N VAL A 255 11.98 19.00 -0.88
CA VAL A 255 11.90 19.37 0.54
C VAL A 255 13.03 18.70 1.32
N ASP A 256 13.27 17.40 1.08
CA ASP A 256 14.43 16.69 1.63
C ASP A 256 15.73 17.36 1.17
N ALA A 257 15.89 17.59 -0.14
CA ALA A 257 17.08 18.26 -0.67
C ALA A 257 17.23 19.68 -0.13
N GLN A 258 16.16 20.40 0.21
CA GLN A 258 16.22 21.74 0.78
C GLN A 258 16.62 21.70 2.26
N ILE A 259 16.04 20.82 3.08
CA ILE A 259 16.46 20.60 4.48
C ILE A 259 17.94 20.16 4.51
N PHE A 260 18.34 19.22 3.65
CA PHE A 260 19.73 18.77 3.54
C PHE A 260 20.67 19.82 2.90
N ALA A 261 20.19 20.73 2.04
CA ALA A 261 21.00 21.82 1.48
C ALA A 261 21.20 22.96 2.49
N GLU A 262 20.15 23.34 3.23
CA GLU A 262 20.23 24.29 4.34
C GLU A 262 21.12 23.73 5.46
N TYR A 263 21.09 22.42 5.72
CA TYR A 263 22.03 21.74 6.62
C TYR A 263 23.48 21.74 6.07
N ARG A 264 23.67 21.47 4.77
CA ARG A 264 24.99 21.51 4.12
C ARG A 264 25.61 22.90 4.20
N ASP A 265 24.83 23.95 3.98
CA ASP A 265 25.24 25.35 4.15
C ASP A 265 25.51 25.67 5.64
N HIS A 266 24.66 25.22 6.57
CA HIS A 266 24.91 25.39 8.01
C HIS A 266 26.21 24.72 8.49
N SER A 267 26.51 23.52 7.97
CA SER A 267 27.76 22.79 8.24
C SER A 267 28.98 23.50 7.65
N GLN A 268 28.91 23.94 6.38
CA GLN A 268 29.98 24.74 5.77
C GLN A 268 30.21 26.08 6.50
N ARG A 269 29.15 26.74 6.98
CA ARG A 269 29.22 27.95 7.83
C ARG A 269 29.82 27.71 9.22
N LYS A 270 29.84 26.47 9.74
CA LYS A 270 30.62 26.09 10.93
C LYS A 270 32.09 25.82 10.58
N GLY A 271 32.37 25.24 9.41
CA GLY A 271 33.73 25.02 8.91
C GLY A 271 34.51 26.29 8.55
N LEU A 272 33.86 27.30 7.96
CA LEU A 272 34.53 28.51 7.45
C LEU A 272 34.77 29.63 8.48
N ARG A 273 34.48 29.45 9.78
CA ARG A 273 34.68 30.51 10.80
C ARG A 273 36.14 30.62 11.30
N ARG A 274 37.09 30.68 10.37
CA ARG A 274 38.37 31.37 10.53
C ARG A 274 38.67 32.13 9.25
N LEU A 275 39.00 33.42 9.39
CA LEU A 275 39.27 34.43 8.33
C LEU A 275 38.03 35.08 7.68
N ASN A 276 37.51 36.15 8.28
CA ASN A 276 37.82 37.53 7.83
C ASN A 276 36.98 38.59 8.54
N SER A 277 37.64 39.69 8.88
CA SER A 277 37.06 40.94 9.39
C SER A 277 37.00 41.99 8.28
N GLY A 278 35.87 42.66 8.13
CA GLY A 278 35.69 43.82 7.26
C GLY A 278 34.39 44.53 7.64
N ALA A 279 34.41 45.87 7.68
CA ALA A 279 33.32 46.68 8.20
C ALA A 279 32.59 47.47 7.09
N GLU A 280 31.72 48.39 7.53
CA GLU A 280 30.91 49.33 6.72
C GLU A 280 29.64 48.73 6.04
N GLY A 281 28.49 49.42 6.04
CA GLY A 281 28.25 50.69 6.75
C GLY A 281 27.01 51.51 6.40
N GLU A 282 25.83 50.95 6.08
CA GLU A 282 24.66 51.76 5.67
C GLU A 282 23.33 51.45 6.37
N ARG A 283 22.46 52.47 6.44
CA ARG A 283 21.25 52.51 7.30
C ARG A 283 19.99 52.16 6.50
N CYS A 284 19.27 51.12 6.91
CA CYS A 284 17.93 50.82 6.40
C CYS A 284 16.86 51.51 7.27
N GLY A 285 15.94 52.24 6.64
CA GLY A 285 14.75 52.80 7.26
C GLY A 285 13.59 51.81 7.20
N CYS A 286 13.06 51.42 8.36
CA CYS A 286 11.94 50.48 8.43
C CYS A 286 10.60 51.21 8.25
N VAL A 287 9.95 51.04 7.09
CA VAL A 287 8.51 51.28 6.91
C VAL A 287 7.91 49.98 6.37
N ALA A 288 6.86 49.48 7.01
CA ALA A 288 6.18 48.26 6.59
C ALA A 288 5.40 48.50 5.28
N PRO A 289 5.45 47.59 4.29
CA PRO A 289 4.53 47.62 3.16
C PRO A 289 3.15 47.15 3.63
N GLN A 290 2.19 48.08 3.70
CA GLN A 290 0.78 47.72 3.65
C GLN A 290 0.48 47.15 2.25
N HIS A 291 -0.39 46.14 2.17
CA HIS A 291 -0.90 45.67 0.89
C HIS A 291 -1.67 46.81 0.19
N THR A 292 -1.16 47.29 -0.94
CA THR A 292 -1.89 48.20 -1.84
C THR A 292 -1.95 47.64 -3.24
N TYR A 293 -3.17 47.26 -3.64
CA TYR A 293 -3.56 46.90 -5.00
C TYR A 293 -3.53 48.17 -5.86
N ILE A 294 -2.65 48.26 -6.87
CA ILE A 294 -2.71 49.35 -7.88
C ILE A 294 -2.52 48.81 -9.29
N SER A 295 -3.56 49.04 -10.09
CA SER A 295 -3.63 48.87 -11.55
C SER A 295 -2.59 49.68 -12.32
N ARG A 296 -2.08 49.13 -13.44
CA ARG A 296 -1.52 49.91 -14.55
C ARG A 296 -1.95 49.37 -15.92
N ARG A 297 -2.89 50.08 -16.56
CA ARG A 297 -2.72 50.55 -17.96
C ARG A 297 -1.66 51.68 -17.94
N SER A 298 -0.99 52.15 -18.98
CA SER A 298 -0.94 51.97 -20.46
C SER A 298 0.27 52.79 -20.94
N ALA A 299 0.88 52.61 -22.12
CA ALA A 299 0.84 51.61 -23.20
C ALA A 299 2.03 51.93 -24.15
N ASP A 300 2.32 51.10 -25.16
CA ASP A 300 2.90 51.45 -26.47
C ASP A 300 2.85 50.19 -27.36
N ALA A 301 1.94 50.06 -28.34
CA ALA A 301 1.92 50.74 -29.64
C ALA A 301 2.89 50.15 -30.69
N PHE A 302 2.65 48.88 -31.08
CA PHE A 302 3.04 48.37 -32.40
C PHE A 302 1.84 47.72 -33.08
N THR A 303 1.43 48.30 -34.21
CA THR A 303 0.34 47.82 -35.06
C THR A 303 0.88 46.86 -36.12
N HIS A 304 0.37 45.62 -36.15
CA HIS A 304 0.42 44.76 -37.34
C HIS A 304 -0.94 44.07 -37.55
N PRO A 305 -1.26 43.68 -38.79
CA PRO A 305 -2.66 43.58 -39.21
C PRO A 305 -3.30 42.22 -38.95
N SER A 306 -4.61 42.27 -38.73
CA SER A 306 -5.53 41.14 -38.87
C SER A 306 -5.30 40.42 -40.21
N LEU A 307 -4.96 39.14 -40.12
CA LEU A 307 -5.08 38.21 -41.23
C LEU A 307 -6.06 37.11 -40.83
N ALA A 308 -6.95 36.82 -41.79
CA ALA A 308 -8.13 35.99 -41.64
C ALA A 308 -7.86 34.59 -41.04
N GLU A 309 -8.87 34.10 -40.33
CA GLU A 309 -9.12 32.68 -40.13
C GLU A 309 -9.00 31.96 -41.47
N THR A 310 -7.98 31.11 -41.60
CA THR A 310 -7.93 30.10 -42.64
C THR A 310 -8.06 28.75 -41.96
N ASP A 311 -9.16 28.06 -42.23
CA ASP A 311 -9.33 26.65 -41.89
C ASP A 311 -8.23 25.85 -42.60
N ILE A 312 -7.12 25.64 -41.91
CA ILE A 312 -6.15 24.62 -42.29
C ILE A 312 -6.72 23.30 -41.79
N PRO A 313 -7.06 22.34 -42.67
CA PRO A 313 -7.42 21.01 -42.20
C PRO A 313 -6.24 20.47 -41.40
N THR A 314 -6.48 20.08 -40.15
CA THR A 314 -5.49 19.32 -39.37
C THR A 314 -5.23 18.02 -40.13
N ILE A 315 -4.21 18.03 -40.98
CA ILE A 315 -3.65 16.83 -41.56
C ILE A 315 -3.10 16.06 -40.38
N LEU A 316 -3.91 15.10 -39.91
CA LEU A 316 -3.53 14.12 -38.91
C LEU A 316 -2.30 13.39 -39.47
N PHE A 317 -1.11 13.87 -39.07
CA PHE A 317 0.10 13.07 -39.17
C PHE A 317 -0.20 11.79 -38.39
N GLN A 318 -0.45 10.72 -39.14
CA GLN A 318 -0.62 9.39 -38.57
C GLN A 318 0.74 8.97 -38.05
N THR A 319 1.05 9.38 -36.82
CA THR A 319 2.14 8.81 -36.05
C THR A 319 1.88 7.31 -35.99
N MET A 320 2.83 6.52 -36.51
CA MET A 320 2.75 5.07 -36.39
C MET A 320 2.64 4.73 -34.91
N ALA A 321 1.80 3.75 -34.59
CA ALA A 321 1.60 3.34 -33.21
C ALA A 321 2.93 2.74 -32.70
N GLU A 322 3.38 3.18 -31.53
CA GLU A 322 4.56 2.63 -30.86
C GLU A 322 4.14 1.65 -29.77
N CYS A 323 4.94 0.61 -29.54
CA CYS A 323 4.77 -0.27 -28.38
C CYS A 323 5.17 0.51 -27.12
N PRO A 324 4.35 0.54 -26.06
CA PRO A 324 4.65 1.30 -24.84
C PRO A 324 5.82 0.71 -24.04
N VAL A 325 6.17 -0.55 -24.27
CA VAL A 325 7.27 -1.24 -23.57
C VAL A 325 8.60 -0.85 -24.20
N LYS A 326 9.32 0.07 -23.54
CA LYS A 326 10.65 0.54 -23.97
C LYS A 326 11.62 -0.62 -24.15
N GLY A 327 12.24 -0.69 -25.33
CA GLY A 327 13.18 -1.75 -25.69
C GLY A 327 12.52 -3.00 -26.28
N CYS A 328 11.19 -3.04 -26.42
CA CYS A 328 10.54 -4.10 -27.20
C CYS A 328 11.02 -4.03 -28.66
N SER A 329 11.50 -5.17 -29.17
CA SER A 329 12.00 -5.35 -30.53
C SER A 329 11.04 -6.14 -31.43
N LEU A 330 9.91 -6.59 -30.88
CA LEU A 330 8.88 -7.32 -31.63
C LEU A 330 8.24 -6.39 -32.69
N PRO A 331 7.95 -6.89 -33.90
CA PRO A 331 7.19 -6.13 -34.88
C PRO A 331 5.78 -5.86 -34.36
N ILE A 332 5.29 -4.64 -34.54
CA ILE A 332 3.93 -4.25 -34.18
C ILE A 332 3.00 -4.78 -35.28
N ASP A 333 2.18 -5.76 -34.95
CA ASP A 333 1.22 -6.44 -35.85
C ASP A 333 -0.24 -6.08 -35.54
N LEU A 334 -0.46 -5.26 -34.50
CA LEU A 334 -1.76 -4.79 -34.05
C LEU A 334 -1.67 -3.33 -33.58
N THR A 335 -2.67 -2.51 -33.92
CA THR A 335 -2.85 -1.17 -33.35
C THR A 335 -4.17 -1.07 -32.62
N LEU A 336 -4.11 -0.82 -31.32
CA LEU A 336 -5.24 -0.51 -30.48
C LEU A 336 -5.53 1.00 -30.55
N LEU A 337 -6.80 1.39 -30.59
CA LEU A 337 -7.26 2.77 -30.49
C LEU A 337 -8.03 2.93 -29.18
N SER A 338 -7.54 3.81 -28.29
CA SER A 338 -8.22 4.11 -27.02
C SER A 338 -9.44 5.01 -27.21
N SER A 339 -10.28 5.13 -26.18
CA SER A 339 -11.46 5.99 -26.20
C SER A 339 -11.15 7.49 -26.25
N ASP A 340 -9.93 7.91 -25.87
CA ASP A 340 -9.39 9.26 -26.06
C ASP A 340 -8.56 9.43 -27.36
N GLY A 341 -8.62 8.45 -28.28
CA GLY A 341 -8.06 8.54 -29.64
C GLY A 341 -6.55 8.28 -29.74
N VAL A 342 -5.92 7.76 -28.68
CA VAL A 342 -4.50 7.40 -28.66
C VAL A 342 -4.30 6.05 -29.35
N ARG A 343 -3.39 6.01 -30.32
CA ARG A 343 -2.96 4.77 -30.98
C ARG A 343 -1.84 4.11 -30.19
N ILE A 344 -1.95 2.80 -29.94
CA ILE A 344 -1.02 2.02 -29.14
C ILE A 344 -0.63 0.77 -29.93
N GLY A 345 0.68 0.55 -30.11
CA GLY A 345 1.20 -0.64 -30.76
C GLY A 345 1.14 -1.84 -29.80
N ALA A 346 0.69 -2.97 -30.30
CA ALA A 346 0.62 -4.24 -29.58
C ALA A 346 1.15 -5.40 -30.45
N HIS A 347 1.24 -6.58 -29.84
CA HIS A 347 1.68 -7.81 -30.50
C HIS A 347 0.63 -8.90 -30.28
N LYS A 348 0.03 -9.46 -31.34
CA LYS A 348 -1.06 -10.45 -31.27
C LYS A 348 -0.67 -11.65 -30.39
N SER A 349 0.54 -12.18 -30.61
CA SER A 349 1.11 -13.31 -29.84
C SER A 349 1.22 -13.03 -28.34
N ASN A 350 1.60 -11.81 -27.96
CA ASN A 350 1.72 -11.43 -26.55
C ASN A 350 0.35 -11.28 -25.87
N LEU A 351 -0.65 -10.77 -26.58
CA LEU A 351 -2.01 -10.69 -26.04
C LEU A 351 -2.56 -12.10 -25.80
N GLU A 352 -2.46 -12.99 -26.79
CA GLU A 352 -2.82 -14.41 -26.63
C GLU A 352 -2.04 -15.13 -25.52
N LEU A 353 -0.77 -14.76 -25.30
CA LEU A 353 0.06 -15.38 -24.27
C LEU A 353 -0.23 -14.87 -22.84
N TYR A 354 -0.63 -13.62 -22.66
CA TYR A 354 -0.76 -12.99 -21.33
C TYR A 354 -2.21 -12.60 -20.95
N THR A 355 -3.18 -12.85 -21.82
CA THR A 355 -4.58 -12.45 -21.62
C THR A 355 -5.54 -13.49 -22.23
N ASP A 356 -6.65 -13.79 -21.55
CA ASP A 356 -7.71 -14.65 -22.11
C ASP A 356 -8.90 -13.85 -22.71
N GLY A 357 -8.88 -12.52 -22.59
CA GLY A 357 -9.95 -11.64 -23.09
C GLY A 357 -9.75 -11.08 -24.50
N PHE A 358 -8.60 -11.34 -25.14
CA PHE A 358 -8.37 -11.03 -26.54
C PHE A 358 -8.53 -12.29 -27.43
N PRO A 359 -8.94 -12.15 -28.71
CA PRO A 359 -9.00 -13.29 -29.62
C PRO A 359 -7.61 -13.87 -29.90
N THR A 360 -7.54 -15.17 -30.23
CA THR A 360 -6.28 -15.82 -30.65
C THR A 360 -5.73 -15.18 -31.92
N SER A 361 -4.41 -15.17 -32.08
CA SER A 361 -3.72 -14.51 -33.19
C SER A 361 -4.23 -14.95 -34.56
N ASP A 362 -4.47 -16.25 -34.76
CA ASP A 362 -5.04 -16.86 -35.96
C ASP A 362 -6.49 -16.42 -36.27
N SER A 363 -7.25 -15.99 -35.26
CA SER A 363 -8.67 -15.59 -35.44
C SER A 363 -8.85 -14.16 -35.92
N VAL A 364 -7.81 -13.33 -35.82
CA VAL A 364 -7.83 -11.92 -36.22
C VAL A 364 -7.25 -11.78 -37.62
N SER A 365 -8.14 -11.70 -38.62
CA SER A 365 -7.78 -11.45 -40.02
C SER A 365 -6.86 -10.24 -40.17
N ASP A 366 -5.88 -10.31 -41.07
CA ASP A 366 -4.89 -9.26 -41.36
C ASP A 366 -5.45 -8.02 -42.06
N SER A 367 -6.74 -7.73 -41.87
CA SER A 367 -7.25 -6.38 -42.03
C SER A 367 -6.43 -5.42 -41.16
N GLU A 368 -5.92 -4.34 -41.76
CA GLU A 368 -5.16 -3.23 -41.13
C GLU A 368 -6.02 -2.39 -40.15
N GLY A 369 -7.02 -3.02 -39.53
CA GLY A 369 -8.04 -2.40 -38.70
C GLY A 369 -7.49 -1.96 -37.35
N LEU A 370 -7.76 -0.70 -37.02
CA LEU A 370 -7.65 -0.20 -35.66
C LEU A 370 -8.68 -0.94 -34.78
N VAL A 371 -8.24 -1.53 -33.68
CA VAL A 371 -9.15 -2.14 -32.70
C VAL A 371 -9.53 -1.09 -31.66
N GLU A 372 -10.76 -0.60 -31.73
CA GLU A 372 -11.27 0.42 -30.80
C GLU A 372 -11.62 -0.21 -29.43
N LEU A 373 -11.02 0.31 -28.36
CA LEU A 373 -11.23 -0.11 -26.98
C LEU A 373 -11.83 1.04 -26.16
N THR A 374 -12.54 0.71 -25.07
CA THR A 374 -13.27 1.71 -24.27
C THR A 374 -12.38 2.41 -23.24
N GLU A 375 -11.23 1.83 -22.95
CA GLU A 375 -10.25 2.30 -21.98
C GLU A 375 -9.44 3.47 -22.55
N ASP A 376 -8.99 4.36 -21.68
CA ASP A 376 -8.15 5.49 -22.06
C ASP A 376 -6.71 5.04 -22.43
N GLY A 377 -6.02 5.91 -23.15
CA GLY A 377 -4.70 5.62 -23.68
C GLY A 377 -3.60 5.44 -22.64
N GLU A 378 -3.79 5.87 -21.39
CA GLU A 378 -2.83 5.62 -20.31
C GLU A 378 -3.06 4.25 -19.66
N THR A 379 -4.33 3.93 -19.37
CA THR A 379 -4.77 2.62 -18.86
C THR A 379 -4.31 1.49 -19.78
N LEU A 380 -4.52 1.64 -21.10
CA LEU A 380 -4.08 0.64 -22.08
C LEU A 380 -2.56 0.51 -22.16
N LYS A 381 -1.80 1.62 -22.07
CA LYS A 381 -0.32 1.55 -22.07
C LYS A 381 0.19 0.78 -20.86
N LEU A 382 -0.40 1.00 -19.67
CA LEU A 382 -0.08 0.25 -18.46
C LEU A 382 -0.45 -1.24 -18.61
N LEU A 383 -1.63 -1.55 -19.16
CA LEU A 383 -2.06 -2.92 -19.44
C LEU A 383 -1.08 -3.65 -20.38
N MET A 384 -0.62 -3.00 -21.46
CA MET A 384 0.34 -3.60 -22.39
C MET A 384 1.67 -3.99 -21.74
N HIS A 385 2.12 -3.31 -20.67
CA HIS A 385 3.29 -3.77 -19.91
C HIS A 385 3.04 -5.11 -19.21
N PHE A 386 1.81 -5.41 -18.77
CA PHE A 386 1.44 -6.71 -18.21
C PHE A 386 1.34 -7.81 -19.28
N CYS A 387 1.29 -7.44 -20.55
CA CYS A 387 1.33 -8.34 -21.69
C CYS A 387 2.75 -8.51 -22.28
N HIS A 388 3.81 -8.33 -21.49
CA HIS A 388 5.19 -8.50 -21.95
C HIS A 388 6.03 -9.20 -20.90
N LYS A 389 6.96 -10.05 -21.36
CA LYS A 389 8.02 -10.66 -20.53
C LYS A 389 9.09 -9.62 -20.18
N HIS A 390 8.73 -8.70 -19.29
CA HIS A 390 9.60 -7.61 -18.86
C HIS A 390 9.25 -7.20 -17.42
N LYS A 391 10.09 -6.39 -16.79
CA LYS A 391 9.76 -5.73 -15.52
C LYS A 391 8.48 -4.91 -15.65
N TYR A 392 7.49 -5.25 -14.83
CA TYR A 392 6.15 -4.66 -14.77
C TYR A 392 6.14 -3.23 -14.19
N PRO A 393 5.08 -2.43 -14.46
CA PRO A 393 4.99 -1.06 -13.96
C PRO A 393 4.65 -1.05 -12.47
N ASN A 394 5.24 -0.12 -11.73
CA ASN A 394 5.01 0.01 -10.29
C ASN A 394 3.61 0.55 -9.99
N VAL A 395 2.64 -0.35 -9.79
CA VAL A 395 1.23 0.01 -9.51
C VAL A 395 1.07 0.79 -8.20
N THR A 396 2.00 0.66 -7.24
CA THR A 396 1.95 1.42 -5.97
C THR A 396 2.23 2.91 -6.13
N GLY A 397 2.72 3.36 -7.29
CA GLY A 397 2.90 4.77 -7.62
C GLY A 397 1.70 5.42 -8.33
N LEU A 398 0.65 4.65 -8.65
CA LEU A 398 -0.56 5.17 -9.29
C LEU A 398 -1.45 5.88 -8.26
N SER A 399 -2.29 6.81 -8.71
CA SER A 399 -3.45 7.26 -7.91
C SER A 399 -4.54 6.19 -7.93
N THR A 400 -5.40 6.16 -6.91
CA THR A 400 -6.37 5.07 -6.77
C THR A 400 -7.45 5.03 -7.87
N ASP A 401 -7.81 6.17 -8.47
CA ASP A 401 -8.61 6.22 -9.71
C ASP A 401 -7.93 5.51 -10.90
N ARG A 402 -6.65 5.82 -11.15
CA ARG A 402 -5.85 5.17 -12.22
C ARG A 402 -5.64 3.68 -11.94
N LEU A 403 -5.46 3.31 -10.67
CA LEU A 403 -5.34 1.92 -10.25
C LEU A 403 -6.65 1.14 -10.46
N LEU A 404 -7.80 1.73 -10.14
CA LEU A 404 -9.11 1.13 -10.40
C LEU A 404 -9.35 0.93 -11.90
N LYS A 405 -9.08 1.95 -12.75
CA LYS A 405 -9.20 1.84 -14.21
C LYS A 405 -8.33 0.71 -14.78
N LEU A 406 -7.08 0.62 -14.33
CA LEU A 406 -6.17 -0.47 -14.70
C LEU A 406 -6.67 -1.83 -14.21
N ALA A 407 -7.24 -1.91 -13.00
CA ALA A 407 -7.82 -3.14 -12.47
C ALA A 407 -9.05 -3.61 -13.26
N GLU A 408 -9.94 -2.69 -13.64
CA GLU A 408 -11.11 -2.99 -14.47
C GLU A 408 -10.71 -3.46 -15.87
N ALA A 409 -9.71 -2.81 -16.47
CA ALA A 409 -9.15 -3.22 -17.76
C ALA A 409 -8.48 -4.60 -17.65
N ALA A 410 -7.66 -4.84 -16.62
CA ALA A 410 -7.01 -6.12 -16.39
C ALA A 410 -8.04 -7.26 -16.17
N GLU A 411 -9.14 -7.01 -15.46
CA GLU A 411 -10.23 -7.98 -15.34
C GLU A 411 -10.99 -8.20 -16.65
N LYS A 412 -11.33 -7.12 -17.37
CA LYS A 412 -12.05 -7.18 -18.66
C LYS A 412 -11.28 -8.00 -19.70
N TYR A 413 -9.96 -7.86 -19.74
CA TYR A 413 -9.09 -8.59 -20.66
C TYR A 413 -8.49 -9.86 -20.05
N ILE A 414 -8.79 -10.19 -18.80
CA ILE A 414 -8.26 -11.37 -18.08
C ILE A 414 -6.71 -11.39 -18.14
N ALA A 415 -6.09 -10.23 -17.89
CA ALA A 415 -4.65 -10.09 -17.74
C ALA A 415 -4.26 -10.46 -16.29
N GLU A 416 -4.13 -11.75 -16.00
CA GLU A 416 -4.03 -12.30 -14.62
C GLU A 416 -2.99 -11.57 -13.75
N ILE A 417 -1.81 -11.27 -14.30
CA ILE A 417 -0.72 -10.59 -13.56
C ILE A 417 -1.13 -9.16 -13.18
N GLY A 418 -1.79 -8.45 -14.09
CA GLY A 418 -2.34 -7.13 -13.85
C GLY A 418 -3.47 -7.15 -12.81
N ILE A 419 -4.33 -8.18 -12.85
CA ILE A 419 -5.36 -8.41 -11.83
C ILE A 419 -4.71 -8.57 -10.46
N ILE A 420 -3.77 -9.51 -10.29
CA ILE A 420 -3.16 -9.78 -8.98
C ILE A 420 -2.45 -8.55 -8.43
N ALA A 421 -1.67 -7.84 -9.26
CA ALA A 421 -0.98 -6.62 -8.87
C ALA A 421 -1.95 -5.51 -8.43
N CYS A 422 -3.02 -5.26 -9.20
CA CYS A 422 -3.98 -4.23 -8.89
C CYS A 422 -4.86 -4.59 -7.68
N SER A 423 -5.43 -5.81 -7.64
CA SER A 423 -6.23 -6.31 -6.53
C SER A 423 -5.47 -6.30 -5.20
N THR A 424 -4.18 -6.66 -5.22
CA THR A 424 -3.32 -6.54 -4.05
C THR A 424 -3.19 -5.07 -3.63
N ALA A 425 -2.81 -4.17 -4.54
CA ALA A 425 -2.64 -2.75 -4.22
C ALA A 425 -3.94 -2.08 -3.73
N LEU A 426 -5.10 -2.42 -4.32
CA LEU A 426 -6.42 -1.91 -3.92
C LEU A 426 -6.82 -2.37 -2.52
N ARG A 427 -6.49 -3.61 -2.11
CA ARG A 427 -6.77 -4.12 -0.76
C ARG A 427 -6.15 -3.25 0.33
N TYR A 428 -4.92 -2.79 0.13
CA TYR A 428 -4.20 -1.97 1.11
C TYR A 428 -4.51 -0.47 1.02
N ARG A 429 -5.22 -0.05 -0.02
CA ARG A 429 -5.74 1.31 -0.20
C ARG A 429 -7.25 1.41 0.03
N ALA A 430 -7.84 0.40 0.65
CA ALA A 430 -9.26 0.37 0.97
C ALA A 430 -9.73 1.62 1.74
N GLU A 431 -8.86 2.25 2.55
CA GLU A 431 -9.17 3.49 3.27
C GLU A 431 -9.26 4.75 2.40
N GLU A 432 -8.65 4.79 1.21
CA GLU A 432 -8.66 5.97 0.33
C GLU A 432 -10.03 6.19 -0.34
N THR A 433 -10.55 5.15 -0.99
CA THR A 433 -11.84 5.19 -1.72
C THR A 433 -12.63 3.90 -1.47
N PRO A 434 -13.11 3.66 -0.22
CA PRO A 434 -13.62 2.36 0.20
C PRO A 434 -14.84 1.88 -0.58
N ILE A 435 -15.71 2.78 -1.05
CA ILE A 435 -16.94 2.37 -1.73
C ILE A 435 -16.71 2.02 -3.20
N GLU A 436 -15.82 2.74 -3.88
CA GLU A 436 -15.35 2.41 -5.22
C GLU A 436 -14.55 1.09 -5.23
N ILE A 437 -13.71 0.86 -4.21
CA ILE A 437 -12.95 -0.39 -4.04
C ILE A 437 -13.88 -1.57 -3.69
N LEU A 438 -14.90 -1.36 -2.84
CA LEU A 438 -15.92 -2.37 -2.57
C LEU A 438 -16.74 -2.70 -3.83
N ALA A 439 -17.05 -1.70 -4.67
CA ALA A 439 -17.77 -1.91 -5.91
C ALA A 439 -16.97 -2.76 -6.91
N TYR A 440 -15.68 -2.46 -7.09
CA TYR A 440 -14.75 -3.30 -7.84
C TYR A 440 -14.72 -4.73 -7.27
N ALA A 441 -14.54 -4.87 -5.95
CA ALA A 441 -14.43 -6.17 -5.31
C ALA A 441 -15.69 -7.04 -5.45
N ALA A 442 -16.87 -6.44 -5.34
CA ALA A 442 -18.14 -7.13 -5.55
C ALA A 442 -18.38 -7.48 -7.03
N LYS A 443 -18.02 -6.59 -7.96
CA LYS A 443 -18.17 -6.77 -9.41
C LYS A 443 -17.35 -7.93 -9.97
N TYR A 444 -16.12 -8.11 -9.47
CA TYR A 444 -15.17 -9.12 -9.97
C TYR A 444 -14.93 -10.29 -8.99
N ASN A 445 -15.74 -10.39 -7.94
CA ASN A 445 -15.67 -11.45 -6.93
C ASN A 445 -14.31 -11.57 -6.20
N HIS A 446 -13.82 -10.46 -5.63
CA HIS A 446 -12.62 -10.41 -4.78
C HIS A 446 -12.99 -10.40 -3.29
N PRO A 447 -13.28 -11.55 -2.65
CA PRO A 447 -13.79 -11.60 -1.28
C PRO A 447 -12.86 -10.94 -0.26
N HIS A 448 -11.54 -11.10 -0.41
CA HIS A 448 -10.55 -10.53 0.50
C HIS A 448 -10.47 -8.99 0.43
N ILE A 449 -10.75 -8.39 -0.73
CA ILE A 449 -10.83 -6.93 -0.86
C ILE A 449 -12.16 -6.45 -0.27
N ALA A 450 -13.26 -7.13 -0.59
CA ALA A 450 -14.58 -6.78 -0.10
C ALA A 450 -14.65 -6.83 1.43
N ASP A 451 -14.03 -7.82 2.08
CA ASP A 451 -13.97 -7.93 3.55
C ASP A 451 -13.16 -6.82 4.24
N VAL A 452 -12.19 -6.20 3.55
CA VAL A 452 -11.44 -5.04 4.06
C VAL A 452 -12.17 -3.73 3.78
N ALA A 453 -12.74 -3.58 2.58
CA ALA A 453 -13.41 -2.34 2.16
C ALA A 453 -14.80 -2.16 2.77
N ALA A 454 -15.60 -3.23 2.89
CA ALA A 454 -16.98 -3.14 3.37
C ALA A 454 -17.13 -2.52 4.76
N PRO A 455 -16.34 -2.89 5.80
CA PRO A 455 -16.39 -2.24 7.12
C PRO A 455 -16.30 -0.72 7.01
N LEU A 456 -15.40 -0.20 6.17
CA LEU A 456 -15.13 1.22 6.01
C LEU A 456 -16.33 1.99 5.42
N THR A 457 -17.19 1.33 4.66
CA THR A 457 -18.35 1.93 3.96
C THR A 457 -19.63 2.05 4.79
N ILE A 458 -19.78 1.36 5.92
CA ILE A 458 -21.07 1.22 6.65
C ILE A 458 -21.69 2.55 7.13
N HIS A 459 -20.87 3.59 7.19
CA HIS A 459 -21.24 4.93 7.63
C HIS A 459 -21.74 5.83 6.50
N LEU A 460 -21.62 5.39 5.23
CA LEU A 460 -21.98 6.17 4.05
C LEU A 460 -23.52 6.26 3.87
N PRO A 461 -24.02 7.35 3.25
CA PRO A 461 -25.40 7.40 2.81
C PRO A 461 -25.63 6.46 1.62
N VAL A 462 -26.83 5.88 1.55
CA VAL A 462 -27.25 4.94 0.50
C VAL A 462 -27.01 5.50 -0.90
N SER A 463 -27.24 6.80 -1.13
CA SER A 463 -27.02 7.42 -2.44
C SER A 463 -25.58 7.28 -2.93
N ARG A 464 -24.57 7.35 -2.05
CA ARG A 464 -23.16 7.15 -2.45
C ARG A 464 -22.85 5.70 -2.78
N VAL A 465 -23.55 4.74 -2.16
CA VAL A 465 -23.47 3.31 -2.50
C VAL A 465 -24.10 3.08 -3.86
N ASP A 466 -25.29 3.64 -4.11
CA ASP A 466 -26.00 3.52 -5.39
C ASP A 466 -25.26 4.17 -6.56
N GLU A 467 -24.64 5.33 -6.33
CA GLU A 467 -23.76 6.01 -7.29
C GLU A 467 -22.54 5.15 -7.65
N ALA A 468 -21.81 4.64 -6.66
CA ALA A 468 -20.64 3.78 -6.88
C ALA A 468 -21.01 2.42 -7.50
N ALA A 469 -22.21 1.91 -7.21
CA ALA A 469 -22.75 0.71 -7.84
C ALA A 469 -23.30 0.91 -9.26
N GLY A 470 -23.36 2.16 -9.73
CA GLY A 470 -23.97 2.56 -11.01
C GLY A 470 -25.50 2.40 -11.09
N SER A 471 -26.16 1.90 -10.05
CA SER A 471 -27.62 1.68 -10.03
C SER A 471 -28.16 1.42 -8.62
N PRO A 472 -29.28 2.06 -8.21
CA PRO A 472 -29.98 1.79 -6.94
C PRO A 472 -30.58 0.38 -6.80
N ARG A 473 -30.48 -0.46 -7.83
CA ARG A 473 -30.93 -1.86 -7.82
C ARG A 473 -29.81 -2.84 -8.14
N SER A 474 -28.57 -2.41 -7.98
CA SER A 474 -27.41 -3.28 -8.09
C SER A 474 -27.45 -4.41 -7.04
N GLN A 475 -26.76 -5.51 -7.35
CA GLN A 475 -26.49 -6.56 -6.36
C GLN A 475 -25.69 -5.99 -5.18
N LEU A 476 -24.70 -5.12 -5.45
CA LEU A 476 -23.88 -4.45 -4.43
C LEU A 476 -24.71 -3.71 -3.39
N THR A 477 -25.66 -2.85 -3.81
CA THR A 477 -26.55 -2.12 -2.90
C THR A 477 -27.28 -3.08 -1.97
N ALA A 478 -27.86 -4.16 -2.50
CA ALA A 478 -28.60 -5.15 -1.71
C ALA A 478 -27.71 -5.94 -0.73
N LEU A 479 -26.49 -6.31 -1.14
CA LEU A 479 -25.50 -6.97 -0.27
C LEU A 479 -25.02 -6.02 0.84
N TRP A 480 -24.73 -4.78 0.49
CA TRP A 480 -24.32 -3.74 1.43
C TRP A 480 -25.38 -3.42 2.46
N PHE A 481 -26.66 -3.37 2.08
CA PHE A 481 -27.76 -3.24 3.05
C PHE A 481 -27.77 -4.39 4.06
N ARG A 482 -27.71 -5.65 3.61
CA ARG A 482 -27.67 -6.82 4.50
C ARG A 482 -26.45 -6.83 5.42
N TYR A 483 -25.30 -6.46 4.88
CA TYR A 483 -24.06 -6.31 5.66
C TYR A 483 -24.22 -5.25 6.75
N ARG A 484 -24.80 -4.09 6.39
CA ARG A 484 -25.07 -2.99 7.31
C ARG A 484 -26.13 -3.33 8.37
N GLU A 485 -27.14 -4.14 8.05
CA GLU A 485 -28.12 -4.65 9.01
C GLU A 485 -27.44 -5.48 10.13
N GLY A 486 -26.34 -6.18 9.82
CA GLY A 486 -25.52 -6.86 10.83
C GLY A 486 -25.02 -5.93 11.94
N TYR A 487 -24.68 -4.68 11.59
CA TYR A 487 -24.24 -3.67 12.56
C TYR A 487 -25.37 -3.12 13.44
N GLU A 488 -26.65 -3.36 13.15
CA GLU A 488 -27.73 -2.99 14.07
C GLU A 488 -27.59 -3.71 15.42
N GLY A 489 -27.10 -4.95 15.42
CA GLY A 489 -26.81 -5.70 16.65
C GLY A 489 -25.78 -4.97 17.51
N VAL A 490 -24.71 -4.47 16.87
CA VAL A 490 -23.64 -3.69 17.50
C VAL A 490 -24.18 -2.35 18.02
N ILE A 491 -24.96 -1.64 17.21
CA ILE A 491 -25.59 -0.37 17.59
C ILE A 491 -26.50 -0.55 18.81
N ARG A 492 -27.35 -1.60 18.83
CA ARG A 492 -28.19 -1.94 19.98
C ARG A 492 -27.35 -2.28 21.21
N ALA A 493 -26.32 -3.12 21.07
CA ALA A 493 -25.43 -3.48 22.19
C ALA A 493 -24.69 -2.27 22.77
N ALA A 494 -24.21 -1.35 21.93
CA ALA A 494 -23.51 -0.14 22.35
C ALA A 494 -24.42 0.92 22.99
N THR A 495 -25.68 1.02 22.56
CA THR A 495 -26.62 2.05 23.06
C THR A 495 -27.47 1.59 24.26
N VAL A 496 -27.69 0.29 24.42
CA VAL A 496 -28.47 -0.26 25.55
C VAL A 496 -27.59 -0.34 26.80
N CYS A 497 -28.02 0.35 27.86
CA CYS A 497 -27.49 0.14 29.20
C CYS A 497 -27.69 -1.32 29.61
N PRO A 498 -26.65 -2.04 30.10
CA PRO A 498 -26.86 -3.32 30.75
C PRO A 498 -27.79 -3.11 31.96
N ALA A 499 -29.03 -3.56 31.82
CA ALA A 499 -30.05 -3.39 32.84
C ALA A 499 -29.63 -4.12 34.12
N MET A 500 -29.85 -3.49 35.28
CA MET A 500 -29.59 -4.14 36.56
C MET A 500 -30.65 -5.17 36.88
N ILE A 501 -30.32 -6.45 36.66
CA ILE A 501 -31.03 -7.57 37.27
C ILE A 501 -30.19 -8.11 38.44
N SER A 502 -30.08 -7.33 39.52
CA SER A 502 -29.58 -7.86 40.79
C SER A 502 -30.72 -8.45 41.61
N TYR A 503 -30.86 -9.78 41.56
CA TYR A 503 -31.74 -10.51 42.48
C TYR A 503 -31.19 -10.44 43.90
N ILE A 504 -31.87 -9.70 44.78
CA ILE A 504 -31.66 -9.86 46.22
C ILE A 504 -32.47 -11.08 46.66
N ARG A 505 -31.78 -12.10 47.16
CA ARG A 505 -32.39 -13.37 47.61
C ARG A 505 -32.99 -13.23 49.03
N THR A 506 -33.84 -12.23 49.25
CA THR A 506 -34.67 -12.12 50.45
C THR A 506 -35.75 -13.20 50.41
N GLY A 507 -35.73 -14.09 51.41
CA GLY A 507 -36.21 -15.47 51.30
C GLY A 507 -37.69 -15.76 51.01
N LYS A 508 -38.50 -14.80 50.55
CA LYS A 508 -39.87 -15.05 50.05
C LYS A 508 -40.29 -14.29 48.77
N PHE A 509 -39.59 -13.22 48.35
CA PHE A 509 -39.95 -12.49 47.12
C PHE A 509 -38.72 -11.89 46.42
N ASN A 510 -38.60 -12.15 45.11
CA ASN A 510 -37.61 -11.52 44.23
C ASN A 510 -38.03 -10.08 43.93
N VAL A 511 -37.72 -9.14 44.82
CA VAL A 511 -37.82 -7.71 44.51
C VAL A 511 -36.47 -7.24 43.95
N GLY A 512 -36.45 -6.92 42.66
CA GLY A 512 -35.27 -6.34 42.01
C GLY A 512 -35.03 -4.93 42.54
N ILE A 513 -34.03 -4.77 43.40
CA ILE A 513 -33.56 -3.44 43.84
C ILE A 513 -32.36 -3.08 42.96
N GLU A 514 -32.46 -1.98 42.23
CA GLU A 514 -31.33 -1.40 41.51
C GLU A 514 -30.18 -1.08 42.47
N HIS A 515 -28.99 -1.61 42.18
CA HIS A 515 -27.76 -1.18 42.83
C HIS A 515 -27.35 0.22 42.35
N VAL A 516 -27.90 1.24 43.01
CA VAL A 516 -27.43 2.62 42.91
C VAL A 516 -26.00 2.68 43.44
N CYS A 517 -25.04 2.95 42.56
CA CYS A 517 -23.64 3.10 42.93
C CYS A 517 -23.39 4.50 43.53
N THR A 518 -23.01 4.56 44.80
CA THR A 518 -22.73 5.81 45.51
C THR A 518 -21.31 6.33 45.31
N THR A 519 -20.41 5.57 44.65
CA THR A 519 -18.98 5.90 44.51
C THR A 519 -18.65 6.64 43.21
N GLY A 520 -19.60 7.37 42.62
CA GLY A 520 -19.41 8.10 41.35
C GLY A 520 -19.42 7.24 40.09
N ALA A 521 -19.13 5.93 40.17
CA ALA A 521 -19.15 5.01 39.03
C ALA A 521 -20.55 4.81 38.38
N GLY A 522 -21.61 5.37 38.98
CA GLY A 522 -22.92 5.55 38.32
C GLY A 522 -22.88 6.54 37.15
N GLU A 523 -21.94 7.49 37.14
CA GLU A 523 -21.75 8.44 36.04
C GLU A 523 -20.96 7.86 34.85
N TYR A 524 -20.22 6.77 35.03
CA TYR A 524 -19.45 6.13 33.95
C TYR A 524 -20.32 5.88 32.72
N PHE A 525 -21.49 5.27 32.91
CA PHE A 525 -22.33 4.90 31.77
C PHE A 525 -22.97 6.12 31.06
N PRO A 526 -23.53 7.14 31.76
CA PRO A 526 -23.89 8.42 31.15
C PRO A 526 -22.72 9.13 30.44
N LYS A 527 -21.51 9.14 31.01
CA LYS A 527 -20.31 9.72 30.38
C LYS A 527 -19.95 8.98 29.09
N THR A 528 -19.92 7.65 29.13
CA THR A 528 -19.66 6.80 27.95
C THR A 528 -20.74 6.98 26.88
N LEU A 529 -22.03 6.95 27.23
CA LEU A 529 -23.11 7.28 26.30
C LEU A 529 -23.00 8.69 25.70
N SER A 530 -22.50 9.67 26.46
CA SER A 530 -22.30 11.03 25.95
C SER A 530 -21.16 11.16 24.94
N LYS A 531 -20.21 10.22 24.97
CA LYS A 531 -19.11 10.08 23.99
C LYS A 531 -19.53 9.29 22.75
N ILE A 532 -20.56 8.44 22.83
CA ILE A 532 -21.10 7.70 21.68
C ILE A 532 -21.86 8.67 20.76
N PRO A 533 -21.54 8.77 19.46
CA PRO A 533 -22.21 9.70 18.56
C PRO A 533 -23.71 9.43 18.41
N ARG A 534 -24.49 10.50 18.29
CA ARG A 534 -25.95 10.42 18.10
C ARG A 534 -26.28 10.39 16.61
N GLY A 535 -26.59 9.20 16.11
CA GLY A 535 -27.01 8.97 14.72
C GLY A 535 -26.36 7.71 14.16
N ASN A 536 -27.08 6.95 13.33
CA ASN A 536 -26.59 5.66 12.85
C ASN A 536 -25.33 5.80 11.99
N ASN A 537 -25.21 6.86 11.19
CA ASN A 537 -24.04 7.11 10.33
C ASN A 537 -22.81 7.49 11.15
N GLU A 538 -22.98 8.40 12.11
CA GLU A 538 -21.92 8.89 13.00
C GLU A 538 -21.43 7.79 13.93
N LEU A 539 -22.36 6.95 14.41
CA LEU A 539 -22.04 5.76 15.20
C LEU A 539 -21.29 4.73 14.36
N CYS A 540 -21.79 4.41 13.16
CA CYS A 540 -21.09 3.59 12.17
C CYS A 540 -19.66 4.10 11.89
N ARG A 541 -19.46 5.42 11.74
CA ARG A 541 -18.13 6.03 11.58
C ARG A 541 -17.25 5.83 12.82
N ALA A 542 -17.79 5.94 14.03
CA ALA A 542 -17.04 5.63 15.24
C ALA A 542 -16.66 4.15 15.36
N ILE A 543 -17.38 3.22 14.72
CA ILE A 543 -16.93 1.81 14.58
C ILE A 543 -15.73 1.74 13.64
N VAL A 544 -15.83 2.36 12.46
CA VAL A 544 -14.76 2.41 11.44
C VAL A 544 -13.47 3.00 12.01
N ASP A 545 -13.58 4.13 12.72
CA ASP A 545 -12.44 4.81 13.34
C ASP A 545 -11.83 4.04 14.54
N ASN A 546 -12.34 2.85 14.89
CA ASN A 546 -12.06 2.12 16.14
C ASN A 546 -12.28 2.96 17.42
N ARG A 547 -13.18 3.96 17.35
CA ARG A 547 -13.55 4.88 18.44
C ARG A 547 -14.70 4.36 19.30
N LEU A 548 -15.22 3.16 19.05
CA LEU A 548 -16.22 2.54 19.90
C LEU A 548 -15.62 2.03 21.23
N PRO A 549 -16.30 2.26 22.37
CA PRO A 549 -15.95 1.60 23.63
C PRO A 549 -16.15 0.08 23.52
N GLY A 550 -15.09 -0.68 23.78
CA GLY A 550 -15.02 -2.13 23.58
C GLY A 550 -13.98 -2.56 22.54
N GLN A 551 -13.60 -1.66 21.62
CA GLN A 551 -12.43 -1.83 20.74
C GLN A 551 -11.25 -0.97 21.21
N ALA A 552 -11.51 0.27 21.64
CA ALA A 552 -10.53 1.10 22.34
C ALA A 552 -10.64 0.97 23.87
N ASN A 553 -9.54 1.31 24.56
CA ASN A 553 -9.31 1.23 26.01
C ASN A 553 -10.16 2.23 26.86
N PHE A 554 -11.45 2.39 26.53
CA PHE A 554 -12.39 3.22 27.28
C PHE A 554 -12.70 2.67 28.69
N ALA A 555 -12.51 1.38 28.94
CA ALA A 555 -12.51 0.87 30.32
C ALA A 555 -11.31 1.44 31.08
N ASP A 556 -10.10 1.39 30.51
CA ASP A 556 -8.87 1.87 31.13
C ASP A 556 -8.92 3.37 31.45
N GLU A 557 -9.54 4.20 30.58
CA GLU A 557 -9.76 5.63 30.83
C GLU A 557 -10.52 5.87 32.15
N TYR A 558 -11.39 4.93 32.54
CA TYR A 558 -12.22 4.99 33.75
C TYR A 558 -11.92 3.88 34.76
N GLU A 559 -10.84 3.11 34.61
CA GLU A 559 -10.58 1.92 35.44
C GLU A 559 -10.36 2.33 36.91
N GLN A 560 -9.82 3.53 37.17
CA GLN A 560 -9.74 4.10 38.52
C GLN A 560 -11.12 4.41 39.12
N GLU A 561 -12.09 4.89 38.34
CA GLU A 561 -13.47 5.12 38.80
C GLU A 561 -14.21 3.78 38.99
N LEU A 562 -14.03 2.82 38.08
CA LEU A 562 -14.60 1.48 38.15
C LEU A 562 -13.98 0.62 39.26
N GLN A 563 -12.74 0.89 39.68
CA GLN A 563 -12.08 0.19 40.78
C GLN A 563 -12.80 0.37 42.11
N ALA A 564 -13.42 1.53 42.33
CA ALA A 564 -14.19 1.83 43.55
C ALA A 564 -15.47 0.97 43.72
N CYS A 565 -15.97 0.32 42.66
CA CYS A 565 -17.18 -0.49 42.72
C CYS A 565 -17.11 -1.73 41.81
N GLY A 566 -16.89 -2.91 42.41
CA GLY A 566 -16.83 -4.19 41.68
C GLY A 566 -18.05 -4.48 40.79
N LYS A 567 -19.27 -4.13 41.22
CA LYS A 567 -20.50 -4.27 40.42
C LYS A 567 -20.57 -3.35 39.21
N CYS A 568 -19.92 -2.18 39.24
CA CYS A 568 -19.84 -1.30 38.09
C CYS A 568 -18.80 -1.81 37.08
N ARG A 569 -17.67 -2.34 37.58
CA ARG A 569 -16.66 -3.00 36.73
C ARG A 569 -17.21 -4.25 36.04
N GLU A 570 -17.93 -5.10 36.77
CA GLU A 570 -18.64 -6.26 36.21
C GLU A 570 -19.61 -5.83 35.11
N ARG A 571 -20.40 -4.78 35.34
CA ARG A 571 -21.33 -4.21 34.34
C ARG A 571 -20.63 -3.68 33.09
N ALA A 572 -19.52 -2.96 33.25
CA ALA A 572 -18.71 -2.46 32.13
C ALA A 572 -18.11 -3.61 31.31
N ASN A 573 -17.60 -4.64 31.99
CA ASN A 573 -17.09 -5.86 31.33
C ASN A 573 -18.20 -6.63 30.59
N THR A 574 -19.38 -6.79 31.19
CA THR A 574 -20.55 -7.40 30.52
C THR A 574 -20.93 -6.61 29.28
N TRP A 575 -20.94 -5.27 29.36
CA TRP A 575 -21.25 -4.41 28.24
C TRP A 575 -20.22 -4.53 27.10
N HIS A 576 -18.93 -4.43 27.42
CA HIS A 576 -17.85 -4.63 26.44
C HIS A 576 -17.91 -6.01 25.78
N ASN A 577 -18.19 -7.07 26.55
CA ASN A 577 -18.36 -8.40 25.99
C ASN A 577 -19.59 -8.49 25.08
N ASN A 578 -20.72 -7.87 25.43
CA ASN A 578 -21.90 -7.81 24.57
C ASN A 578 -21.62 -7.07 23.25
N VAL A 579 -20.89 -5.95 23.29
CA VAL A 579 -20.49 -5.20 22.08
C VAL A 579 -19.51 -6.01 21.24
N ARG A 580 -18.52 -6.67 21.85
CA ARG A 580 -17.57 -7.55 21.16
C ARG A 580 -18.27 -8.72 20.49
N SER A 581 -19.13 -9.45 21.21
CA SER A 581 -19.87 -10.58 20.63
C SER A 581 -20.86 -10.13 19.55
N ALA A 582 -21.44 -8.93 19.66
CA ALA A 582 -22.24 -8.36 18.57
C ALA A 582 -21.39 -8.04 17.32
N LEU A 583 -20.13 -7.60 17.48
CA LEU A 583 -19.18 -7.40 16.37
C LEU A 583 -18.74 -8.74 15.75
N GLU A 584 -18.46 -9.75 16.57
CA GLU A 584 -18.11 -11.12 16.14
C GLU A 584 -19.26 -11.81 15.36
N MET A 585 -20.51 -11.38 15.59
CA MET A 585 -21.69 -11.84 14.85
C MET A 585 -21.95 -11.09 13.53
N VAL A 586 -21.21 -10.03 13.21
CA VAL A 586 -21.32 -9.37 11.90
C VAL A 586 -20.75 -10.32 10.84
N PRO A 587 -21.52 -10.69 9.80
CA PRO A 587 -21.03 -11.58 8.75
C PRO A 587 -19.93 -10.87 7.95
N LYS A 588 -18.95 -11.64 7.48
CA LYS A 588 -18.01 -11.17 6.44
C LYS A 588 -18.78 -10.76 5.19
N PHE A 589 -18.38 -9.70 4.50
CA PHE A 589 -19.07 -9.24 3.29
C PHE A 589 -18.99 -10.30 2.18
N SER A 590 -17.82 -10.95 2.06
CA SER A 590 -17.59 -12.10 1.18
C SER A 590 -18.64 -13.20 1.35
N SER A 591 -19.06 -13.51 2.57
CA SER A 591 -20.09 -14.54 2.86
C SER A 591 -21.49 -14.19 2.37
N LEU A 592 -21.71 -12.94 1.93
CA LEU A 592 -22.97 -12.50 1.33
C LEU A 592 -22.92 -12.50 -0.21
N MET A 593 -21.72 -12.52 -0.81
CA MET A 593 -21.55 -12.40 -2.27
C MET A 593 -21.95 -13.66 -3.04
N GLY A 594 -21.80 -14.84 -2.44
CA GLY A 594 -22.18 -16.15 -3.01
C GLY A 594 -21.16 -17.23 -2.70
#